data_AF-A0A955LLP4-F1
#
_entry.id   AF-A0A955LLP4-F1
#
_cell.length_a   1.000
_cell.length_b   1.000
_cell.length_c   1.000
_cell.angle_alpha   90.00
_cell.angle_beta   90.00
_cell.angle_gamma   90.00
#
_symmetry.space_group_name_H-M   'P 1'
#
loop_
_entity.id
_entity.type
_entity.pdbx_description
1 polymer ?
#
loop_
_entity_poly.entity_id
_entity_poly.type
_entity_poly.pdbx_seq_one_letter_code
_entity_poly.pdbx_strand_id
1 'polypeptide(L)'
;MMTNYLILLSGAVLLILLITRCVKIIHEDERLAVLEMGRMTGLIGPGLQFILPGTRTYVSVIQGDPGELLGPKIAHINGFHLPVHLEPVDRAPVLPSLVRVAGFSDQGIVVELASDQEMDRQAGGTQEAPP
;
A
#
# COMPACT_ATOMS: atom_id res chain seq x y z
N MET A 1 26.66 -32.25 -26.32
CA MET A 1 27.19 -31.23 -25.39
C MET A 1 26.43 -29.90 -25.49
N MET A 2 26.17 -29.35 -26.69
CA MET A 2 25.43 -28.08 -26.86
C MET A 2 24.05 -28.03 -26.15
N THR A 3 23.29 -29.13 -26.18
CA THR A 3 21.96 -29.20 -25.53
C THR A 3 22.00 -28.93 -24.03
N ASN A 4 23.03 -29.42 -23.32
CA ASN A 4 23.16 -29.22 -21.88
C ASN A 4 23.41 -27.75 -21.53
N TYR A 5 24.21 -27.06 -22.34
CA TYR A 5 24.45 -25.62 -22.16
C TYR A 5 23.20 -24.79 -22.42
N LEU A 6 22.40 -25.14 -23.43
CA LEU A 6 21.13 -24.46 -23.71
C LEU A 6 20.13 -24.64 -22.56
N ILE A 7 20.04 -25.84 -21.97
CA ILE A 7 19.18 -26.11 -20.81
C ILE A 7 19.64 -25.33 -19.57
N LEU A 8 20.95 -25.30 -19.31
CA LEU A 8 21.50 -24.53 -18.19
C LEU A 8 21.25 -23.03 -18.36
N LEU A 9 21.43 -22.52 -19.58
CA LEU A 9 21.21 -21.11 -19.88
C LEU A 9 19.72 -20.73 -19.74
N SER A 10 18.81 -21.54 -20.28
CA SER A 10 17.37 -21.29 -20.13
C SER A 10 16.91 -21.38 -18.68
N GLY A 11 17.43 -22.35 -17.92
CA GLY A 11 17.18 -22.48 -16.49
C GLY A 11 17.68 -21.28 -15.69
N ALA A 12 18.89 -20.78 -15.98
CA ALA A 12 19.46 -19.61 -15.33
C ALA A 12 18.63 -18.34 -15.62
N VAL A 13 18.21 -18.13 -16.87
CA VAL A 13 17.37 -16.98 -17.25
C VAL A 13 16.02 -17.05 -16.56
N LEU A 14 15.37 -18.23 -16.54
CA LEU A 14 14.11 -18.42 -15.83
C LEU A 14 14.25 -18.13 -14.33
N LEU A 15 15.34 -18.60 -13.72
CA LEU A 15 15.63 -18.36 -12.32
C LEU A 15 15.81 -16.87 -12.02
N ILE A 16 16.58 -16.14 -12.84
CA ILE A 16 16.77 -14.69 -12.69
C ILE A 16 15.43 -13.96 -12.82
N LEU A 17 14.60 -14.31 -13.81
CA LEU A 17 13.28 -13.71 -13.97
C LEU A 17 12.38 -13.95 -12.75
N LEU A 18 12.41 -15.15 -12.17
CA LEU A 18 11.67 -15.44 -10.94
C LEU A 18 12.15 -14.60 -9.77
N ILE A 19 13.47 -14.49 -9.56
CA ILE A 19 14.04 -13.68 -8.48
C ILE A 19 13.67 -12.21 -8.65
N THR A 20 13.77 -11.66 -9.86
CA THR A 20 13.42 -10.26 -10.14
C THR A 20 11.96 -9.96 -9.87
N ARG A 21 11.04 -10.92 -10.09
CA ARG A 21 9.61 -10.74 -9.75
C ARG A 21 9.32 -10.76 -8.25
N CYS A 22 10.20 -11.37 -7.45
CA CYS A 22 10.04 -11.43 -6.00
C CYS A 22 10.57 -10.18 -5.30
N VAL A 23 11.39 -9.36 -5.96
CA VAL A 23 12.01 -8.18 -5.36
C VAL A 23 11.13 -6.95 -5.62
N LYS A 24 10.61 -6.33 -4.56
CA LYS A 24 9.93 -5.03 -4.62
C LYS A 24 10.67 -4.02 -3.75
N ILE A 25 10.91 -2.83 -4.30
CA ILE A 25 11.44 -1.68 -3.56
C ILE A 25 10.24 -0.86 -3.06
N ILE A 26 10.25 -0.53 -1.76
CA ILE A 26 9.21 0.24 -1.10
C ILE A 26 9.80 1.57 -0.63
N HIS A 27 9.13 2.67 -0.94
CA HIS A 27 9.53 4.00 -0.54
C HIS A 27 9.21 4.31 0.93
N GLU A 28 9.82 5.35 1.51
CA GLU A 28 9.67 5.69 2.94
C GLU A 28 8.26 6.11 3.34
N ASP A 29 7.50 6.65 2.39
CA ASP A 29 6.09 7.04 2.48
C ASP A 29 5.12 5.87 2.19
N GLU A 30 5.64 4.72 1.75
CA GLU A 30 4.86 3.53 1.44
C GLU A 30 5.08 2.44 2.50
N ARG A 31 3.99 1.74 2.88
CA ARG A 31 4.08 0.48 3.60
C ARG A 31 3.26 -0.60 2.93
N LEU A 32 3.74 -1.84 3.04
CA LEU A 32 3.00 -3.01 2.57
C LEU A 32 2.17 -3.57 3.72
N ALA A 33 0.85 -3.47 3.61
CA ALA A 33 -0.06 -4.25 4.43
C ALA A 33 -0.06 -5.70 3.94
N VAL A 34 0.28 -6.63 4.84
CA VAL A 34 0.27 -8.07 4.55
C VAL A 34 -1.08 -8.62 4.98
N LEU A 35 -1.84 -9.11 4.01
CA LEU A 35 -3.09 -9.80 4.25
C LEU A 35 -2.92 -11.30 4.07
N GLU A 36 -3.36 -12.04 5.07
CA GLU A 36 -3.46 -13.49 5.05
C GLU A 36 -4.94 -13.86 5.21
N MET A 37 -5.51 -14.52 4.19
CA MET A 37 -6.94 -14.89 4.16
C MET A 37 -7.90 -13.71 4.43
N GLY A 38 -7.56 -12.51 3.95
CA GLY A 38 -8.37 -11.30 4.14
C GLY A 38 -8.23 -10.62 5.50
N ARG A 39 -7.30 -11.09 6.37
CA ARG A 39 -6.96 -10.44 7.64
C ARG A 39 -5.59 -9.81 7.54
N MET A 40 -5.43 -8.60 8.06
CA MET A 40 -4.11 -7.97 8.15
C MET A 40 -3.28 -8.68 9.23
N THR A 41 -2.14 -9.26 8.84
CA THR A 41 -1.18 -9.90 9.74
C THR A 41 -0.13 -8.91 10.22
N GLY A 42 0.21 -7.92 9.40
CA GLY A 42 1.17 -6.88 9.77
C GLY A 42 1.42 -5.86 8.68
N LEU A 43 2.27 -4.89 9.02
CA LEU A 43 2.81 -3.88 8.11
C LEU A 43 4.30 -4.13 7.93
N ILE A 44 4.73 -4.16 6.68
CA ILE A 44 6.14 -4.23 6.31
C ILE A 44 6.62 -2.81 6.03
N GLY A 45 7.69 -2.41 6.70
CA GLY A 45 8.32 -1.10 6.56
C GLY A 45 9.07 -0.91 5.22
N PRO A 46 9.58 0.30 4.99
CA PRO A 46 10.24 0.67 3.74
C PRO A 46 11.53 -0.13 3.48
N GLY A 47 11.98 -0.14 2.23
CA GLY A 47 13.20 -0.80 1.79
C GLY A 47 13.00 -1.93 0.79
N LEU A 48 14.02 -2.77 0.64
CA LEU A 48 14.01 -3.90 -0.28
C LEU A 48 13.29 -5.09 0.37
N GLN A 49 12.14 -5.46 -0.17
CA GLN A 49 11.35 -6.56 0.35
C GLN A 49 11.19 -7.69 -0.67
N PHE A 50 11.30 -8.91 -0.17
CA PHE A 50 11.04 -10.12 -0.95
C PHE A 50 9.58 -10.53 -0.80
N ILE A 51 8.79 -10.29 -1.83
CA ILE A 51 7.39 -10.67 -1.93
C ILE A 51 7.32 -12.05 -2.57
N LEU A 52 7.02 -13.07 -1.76
CA LEU A 52 6.76 -14.41 -2.29
C LEU A 52 5.33 -14.49 -2.85
N PRO A 53 5.13 -14.85 -4.12
CA PRO A 53 3.81 -15.13 -4.66
C PRO A 53 3.22 -16.39 -4.00
N GLY A 54 1.92 -16.38 -3.68
CA GLY A 54 1.24 -17.52 -3.11
C GLY A 54 0.08 -17.14 -2.20
N THR A 55 0.24 -17.36 -0.90
CA THR A 55 -0.83 -17.30 0.11
C THR A 55 -1.05 -15.93 0.74
N ARG A 56 -0.15 -14.98 0.49
CA ARG A 56 -0.19 -13.63 1.07
C ARG A 56 -0.50 -12.61 0.00
N THR A 57 -1.46 -11.74 0.30
CA THR A 57 -1.76 -10.56 -0.51
C THR A 57 -1.02 -9.37 0.11
N TYR A 58 -0.28 -8.64 -0.71
CA TYR A 58 0.48 -7.47 -0.29
C TYR A 58 -0.20 -6.25 -0.88
N VAL A 59 -0.70 -5.36 -0.03
CA VAL A 59 -1.36 -4.12 -0.44
C VAL A 59 -0.43 -2.97 -0.12
N SER A 60 -0.10 -2.22 -1.16
CA SER A 60 0.63 -0.96 -1.02
C SER A 60 -0.30 0.08 -0.44
N VAL A 61 0.14 0.74 0.62
CA VAL A 61 -0.55 1.87 1.25
C VAL A 61 0.47 2.99 1.32
N ILE A 62 0.14 4.13 0.72
CA ILE A 62 1.01 5.30 0.66
C ILE A 62 0.45 6.36 1.60
N GLN A 63 1.33 7.12 2.24
CA GLN A 63 0.94 8.30 3.00
C GLN A 63 0.25 9.30 2.05
N GLY A 64 -0.94 9.76 2.44
CA GLY A 64 -1.78 10.59 1.59
C GLY A 64 -2.82 9.82 0.76
N ASP A 65 -2.78 8.47 0.74
CA ASP A 65 -3.79 7.69 0.03
C ASP A 65 -5.19 8.01 0.57
N PRO A 66 -6.18 8.24 -0.32
CA PRO A 66 -7.56 8.40 0.08
C PRO A 66 -8.15 7.05 0.50
N GLY A 67 -9.06 7.11 1.46
CA GLY A 67 -9.83 5.96 1.92
C GLY A 67 -11.19 6.36 2.44
N GLU A 68 -11.98 5.35 2.77
CA GLU A 68 -13.30 5.51 3.37
C GLU A 68 -13.36 4.80 4.71
N LEU A 69 -13.64 5.54 5.77
CA LEU A 69 -13.81 4.99 7.11
C LEU A 69 -15.18 4.31 7.20
N LEU A 70 -15.17 2.98 7.36
CA LEU A 70 -16.38 2.17 7.47
C LEU A 70 -16.77 1.91 8.93
N GLY A 71 -15.84 2.11 9.85
CA GLY A 71 -16.07 1.95 11.29
C GLY A 71 -14.93 2.55 12.11
N PRO A 72 -15.00 2.46 13.44
CA PRO A 72 -14.04 3.12 14.34
C PRO A 72 -12.59 2.61 14.20
N LYS A 73 -12.39 1.45 13.58
CA LYS A 73 -11.07 0.81 13.41
C LYS A 73 -10.85 0.19 12.04
N ILE A 74 -11.71 0.48 11.06
CA ILE A 74 -11.64 -0.16 9.72
C ILE A 74 -11.86 0.91 8.66
N ALA A 75 -10.93 1.00 7.71
CA ALA A 75 -11.07 1.81 6.51
C ALA A 75 -10.95 0.96 5.25
N HIS A 76 -11.63 1.39 4.19
CA HIS A 76 -11.48 0.88 2.85
C HIS A 76 -10.41 1.71 2.12
N ILE A 77 -9.27 1.09 1.80
CA ILE A 77 -8.12 1.73 1.15
C ILE A 77 -7.64 0.82 0.04
N ASN A 78 -7.44 1.35 -1.17
CA ASN A 78 -6.97 0.60 -2.35
C ASN A 78 -7.78 -0.68 -2.64
N GLY A 79 -9.09 -0.69 -2.35
CA GLY A 79 -9.97 -1.83 -2.57
C GLY A 79 -9.99 -2.86 -1.43
N PHE A 80 -9.27 -2.64 -0.33
CA PHE A 80 -9.17 -3.57 0.79
C PHE A 80 -9.67 -2.96 2.10
N HIS A 81 -10.29 -3.79 2.94
CA HIS A 81 -10.66 -3.41 4.30
C HIS A 81 -9.45 -3.59 5.23
N LEU A 82 -8.85 -2.48 5.64
CA LEU A 82 -7.67 -2.47 6.48
C LEU A 82 -8.02 -1.95 7.87
N PRO A 83 -7.45 -2.55 8.93
CA PRO A 83 -7.58 -2.00 10.26
C PRO A 83 -6.76 -0.71 10.36
N VAL A 84 -7.38 0.33 10.87
CA VAL A 84 -6.79 1.67 11.00
C VAL A 84 -7.00 2.22 12.40
N HIS A 85 -6.11 3.12 12.80
CA HIS A 85 -6.27 3.95 13.98
C HIS A 85 -6.62 5.36 13.53
N LEU A 86 -7.78 5.85 13.99
CA LEU A 86 -8.16 7.24 13.78
C LEU A 86 -7.34 8.11 14.74
N GLU A 87 -6.70 9.14 14.21
CA GLU A 87 -6.08 10.16 15.04
C GLU A 87 -7.17 10.82 15.92
N PRO A 88 -6.90 11.15 17.20
CA PRO A 88 -7.93 11.68 18.09
C PRO A 88 -8.52 12.97 17.54
N VAL A 89 -9.80 12.91 17.19
CA VAL A 89 -10.59 14.07 16.76
C VAL A 89 -11.53 14.48 17.88
N ASP A 90 -11.72 15.79 18.07
CA ASP A 90 -12.65 16.35 19.08
C ASP A 90 -14.10 15.90 18.91
N ARG A 91 -14.46 15.34 17.75
CA ARG A 91 -15.80 14.84 17.43
C ARG A 91 -15.73 13.43 16.87
N ALA A 92 -16.69 12.60 17.27
CA ALA A 92 -16.88 11.30 16.64
C ALA A 92 -17.20 11.49 15.14
N PRO A 93 -16.51 10.77 14.24
CA PRO A 93 -16.76 10.88 12.81
C PRO A 93 -18.16 10.36 12.46
N VAL A 94 -18.80 11.00 11.48
CA VAL A 94 -20.01 10.47 10.84
C VAL A 94 -19.55 9.38 9.87
N LEU A 95 -20.13 8.19 9.99
CA LEU A 95 -19.79 7.04 9.14
C LEU A 95 -20.82 6.90 8.01
N PRO A 96 -20.41 6.57 6.77
CA PRO A 96 -19.02 6.55 6.29
C PRO A 96 -18.44 7.96 6.14
N SER A 97 -17.13 8.11 6.34
CA SER A 97 -16.40 9.37 6.13
C SER A 97 -15.16 9.17 5.28
N LEU A 98 -14.83 10.17 4.46
CA LEU A 98 -13.57 10.19 3.73
C LEU A 98 -12.41 10.40 4.72
N VAL A 99 -11.38 9.59 4.56
CA VAL A 99 -10.16 9.65 5.34
C VAL A 99 -8.95 9.67 4.43
N ARG A 100 -7.84 10.15 4.98
CA ARG A 100 -6.53 10.10 4.33
C ARG A 100 -5.57 9.35 5.23
N VAL A 101 -4.63 8.61 4.64
CA VAL A 101 -3.55 7.99 5.40
C VAL A 101 -2.61 9.08 5.90
N ALA A 102 -2.69 9.39 7.18
CA ALA A 102 -1.81 10.36 7.84
C ALA A 102 -0.40 9.79 8.04
N GLY A 103 -0.30 8.47 8.25
CA GLY A 103 0.99 7.79 8.39
C GLY A 103 0.85 6.37 8.94
N PHE A 104 1.92 5.89 9.58
CA PHE A 104 2.01 4.52 10.05
C PHE A 104 2.62 4.48 11.45
N SER A 105 2.00 3.71 12.34
CA SER A 105 2.50 3.44 13.69
C SER A 105 2.83 1.96 13.86
N ASP A 106 3.44 1.61 15.00
CA ASP A 106 3.68 0.20 15.38
C ASP A 106 2.37 -0.59 15.54
N GLN A 107 1.25 0.10 15.75
CA GLN A 107 -0.06 -0.50 15.95
C GLN A 107 -0.89 -0.64 14.67
N GLY A 108 -0.46 -0.04 13.55
CA GLY A 108 -1.22 -0.07 12.31
C GLY A 108 -1.14 1.20 11.49
N ILE A 109 -2.01 1.29 10.49
CA ILE A 109 -2.18 2.45 9.62
C ILE A 109 -2.90 3.54 10.41
N VAL A 110 -2.39 4.76 10.37
CA VAL A 110 -3.01 5.92 11.02
C VAL A 110 -3.72 6.74 9.95
N VAL A 111 -4.97 7.08 10.20
CA VAL A 111 -5.80 7.85 9.27
C VAL A 111 -6.37 9.10 9.94
N GLU A 112 -6.47 10.17 9.15
CA GLU A 112 -7.08 11.44 9.51
C GLU A 112 -8.34 11.67 8.68
N LEU A 113 -9.30 12.44 9.20
CA LEU A 113 -10.49 12.82 8.44
C LEU A 113 -10.10 13.78 7.33
N ALA A 114 -10.43 13.43 6.08
CA ALA A 114 -10.23 14.32 4.96
C ALA A 114 -11.24 15.48 5.09
N SER A 115 -10.74 16.69 5.27
CA SER A 115 -11.59 17.89 5.23
C SER A 115 -11.88 18.23 3.76
N ASP A 116 -13.13 18.53 3.41
CA ASP A 116 -13.61 18.82 2.04
C ASP A 116 -12.73 19.83 1.26
N GLN A 117 -11.96 20.68 1.94
CA GLN A 117 -11.09 21.70 1.32
C GLN A 117 -9.76 21.19 0.76
N GLU A 118 -9.31 19.97 1.09
CA GLU A 118 -8.02 19.46 0.62
C GLU A 118 -8.12 18.56 -0.62
N MET A 119 -9.31 18.01 -0.91
CA MET A 119 -9.51 17.12 -2.06
C MET A 119 -9.51 17.87 -3.41
N ASP A 120 -9.93 19.13 -3.43
CA ASP A 120 -9.90 19.98 -4.63
C ASP A 120 -8.50 20.46 -5.03
N ARG A 121 -7.53 20.49 -4.10
CA ARG A 121 -6.18 20.97 -4.40
C ARG A 121 -5.31 19.95 -5.13
N GLN A 122 -5.57 18.66 -4.99
CA GLN A 122 -4.79 17.62 -5.69
C GLN A 122 -5.40 17.21 -7.04
N ALA A 123 -6.69 17.43 -7.27
CA ALA A 123 -7.28 17.28 -8.61
C ALA A 123 -6.91 18.43 -9.58
N GLY A 124 -6.48 19.59 -9.06
CA GLY A 124 -6.13 20.79 -9.84
C GLY A 124 -4.66 20.93 -10.24
N GLY A 125 -3.79 19.95 -9.96
CA GLY A 125 -2.34 20.05 -10.21
C GLY A 125 -1.88 19.97 -11.67
N THR A 126 -2.79 20.10 -12.65
CA THR A 126 -2.44 20.19 -14.08
C THR A 126 -3.00 21.49 -14.67
N GLN A 127 -2.26 22.59 -14.52
CA GLN A 127 -2.36 23.84 -15.27
C GLN A 127 -1.20 24.74 -14.79
N GLU A 128 -0.39 25.42 -15.58
CA GLU A 128 -0.33 25.74 -17.00
C GLU A 128 1.08 26.37 -17.18
N ALA A 129 1.85 25.97 -18.19
CA ALA A 129 3.13 26.64 -18.47
C ALA A 129 2.87 27.97 -19.20
N PRO A 130 3.43 29.12 -18.75
CA PRO A 130 3.21 30.41 -19.40
C PRO A 130 4.04 30.55 -20.70
N PRO A 131 3.64 31.47 -21.60
CA PRO A 131 3.94 31.45 -23.05
C PRO A 131 5.39 31.71 -23.45
#